data_AF-A0A6A6QD63-F1
#
_entry.id   AF-A0A6A6QD63-F1
#
_cell.length_a   1.000
_cell.length_b   1.000
_cell.length_c   1.000
_cell.angle_alpha   90.00
_cell.angle_beta   90.00
_cell.angle_gamma   90.00
#
_symmetry.space_group_name_H-M   'P 1'
#
loop_
_entity.id
_entity.type
_entity.pdbx_description
1 polymer ?
#
loop_
_entity_poly.entity_id
_entity_poly.type
_entity_poly.pdbx_seq_one_letter_code
_entity_poly.pdbx_strand_id
1 'polypeptide(L)'
;MSANTQQTGETSRKARLSAAQKWRLKNPGELVDLLYKILRFAKHNREHDVSIMQHASADTGYYKIVGGNNGRDPVDVVHDYRNHPTVFVEYSPSDVLDGIDPPLRAIPVAYIAKAVARHPLNTYSAEKIVEDILCGDTVVVNEYRYRLKAILEYAPHLQAKSGTLCLLRMLYTTQEIATAVTQQGNSIGAGAISNRIRMSLRSIYDETDVSLEQKILSKGALFLEKRLYDDTIRAPLELASLQIAMQAYNIPR
;
A
#
# COMPACT_ATOMS: atom_id res chain seq x y z
N MET A 1 -35.29 5.33 5.29
CA MET A 1 -34.55 6.17 6.26
C MET A 1 -33.06 5.81 6.19
N SER A 2 -32.31 6.39 5.25
CA SER A 2 -30.90 6.00 5.00
C SER A 2 -30.04 7.19 4.55
N ALA A 3 -30.05 8.29 5.32
CA ALA A 3 -29.26 9.49 5.02
C ALA A 3 -28.17 9.81 6.06
N ASN A 4 -28.09 9.06 7.18
CA ASN A 4 -27.28 9.49 8.34
C ASN A 4 -25.83 8.95 8.39
N THR A 5 -25.47 7.99 7.54
CA THR A 5 -24.15 7.33 7.62
C THR A 5 -23.06 7.97 6.74
N GLN A 6 -23.45 8.61 5.62
CA GLN A 6 -22.49 9.31 4.75
C GLN A 6 -22.11 10.70 5.30
N GLN A 7 -23.07 11.42 5.88
CA GLN A 7 -22.83 12.73 6.48
C GLN A 7 -21.90 12.66 7.69
N THR A 8 -21.97 11.61 8.51
CA THR A 8 -21.11 11.44 9.69
C THR A 8 -19.65 11.17 9.32
N GLY A 9 -19.42 10.43 8.23
CA GLY A 9 -18.08 10.22 7.66
C GLY A 9 -17.44 11.51 7.10
N GLU A 10 -18.20 12.30 6.33
CA GLU A 10 -17.71 13.57 5.79
C GLU A 10 -17.47 14.64 6.87
N THR A 11 -18.32 14.68 7.90
CA THR A 11 -18.20 15.67 8.98
C THR A 11 -17.03 15.35 9.89
N SER A 12 -16.79 14.07 10.20
CA SER A 12 -15.62 13.62 10.96
C SER A 12 -14.31 13.82 10.15
N ARG A 13 -14.38 13.68 8.83
CA ARG A 13 -13.26 13.96 7.91
C ARG A 13 -12.97 15.46 7.80
N LYS A 14 -13.99 16.32 7.69
CA LYS A 14 -13.86 17.79 7.71
C LYS A 14 -13.32 18.32 9.04
N ALA A 15 -13.71 17.73 10.18
CA ALA A 15 -13.19 18.10 11.49
C ALA A 15 -11.70 17.77 11.66
N ARG A 16 -11.21 16.66 11.07
CA ARG A 16 -9.77 16.33 11.01
C ARG A 16 -8.98 17.28 10.09
N LEU A 17 -9.63 17.88 9.09
CA LEU A 17 -9.00 18.76 8.11
C LEU A 17 -8.70 20.16 8.68
N SER A 18 -9.58 20.72 9.52
CA SER A 18 -9.45 22.09 10.07
C SER A 18 -8.36 22.24 11.15
N ALA A 19 -8.13 21.22 11.99
CA ALA A 19 -7.13 21.28 13.07
C ALA A 19 -5.65 21.30 12.58
N ALA A 20 -5.41 21.06 11.30
CA ALA A 20 -4.06 20.88 10.73
C ALA A 20 -3.68 21.95 9.69
N GLN A 21 -4.31 23.13 9.72
CA GLN A 21 -3.90 24.31 8.93
C GLN A 21 -2.57 24.95 9.41
N LYS A 22 -1.93 24.41 10.46
CA LYS A 22 -0.56 24.77 10.93
C LYS A 22 0.47 23.64 10.75
N TRP A 23 0.28 22.76 9.77
CA TRP A 23 1.05 21.52 9.70
C TRP A 23 2.18 21.59 8.66
N ARG A 24 3.40 21.93 9.11
CA ARG A 24 4.64 21.62 8.39
C ARG A 24 5.15 20.27 8.89
N LEU A 25 5.57 19.38 7.97
CA LEU A 25 6.48 18.28 8.33
C LEU A 25 7.67 18.91 9.05
N LYS A 26 7.76 18.76 10.37
CA LYS A 26 8.82 19.40 11.17
C LYS A 26 10.22 18.97 10.71
N ASN A 27 10.32 17.78 10.13
CA ASN A 27 11.53 17.25 9.53
C ASN A 27 11.17 16.42 8.29
N PRO A 28 11.09 17.03 7.09
CA PRO A 28 10.74 16.30 5.88
C PRO A 28 11.86 15.35 5.43
N GLY A 29 13.10 15.54 5.91
CA GLY A 29 14.21 14.62 5.66
C GLY A 29 13.98 13.22 6.24
N GLU A 30 13.39 13.13 7.43
CA GLU A 30 13.00 11.85 8.03
C GLU A 30 11.97 11.09 7.17
N LEU A 31 11.08 11.82 6.49
CA LEU A 31 10.12 11.20 5.57
C LEU A 31 10.81 10.71 4.28
N VAL A 32 11.80 11.45 3.78
CA VAL A 32 12.63 11.03 2.63
C VAL A 32 13.35 9.73 2.96
N ASP A 33 14.06 9.66 4.09
CA ASP A 33 14.78 8.45 4.53
C ASP A 33 13.82 7.26 4.71
N LEU A 34 12.69 7.48 5.39
CA LEU A 34 11.68 6.45 5.60
C LEU A 34 11.13 5.88 4.29
N LEU A 35 10.69 6.73 3.36
CA LEU A 35 10.16 6.27 2.08
C LEU A 35 11.22 5.57 1.25
N TYR A 36 12.46 6.06 1.30
CA TYR A 36 13.55 5.44 0.59
C TYR A 36 13.85 4.03 1.10
N LYS A 37 13.94 3.85 2.44
CA LYS A 37 14.14 2.53 3.07
C LYS A 37 13.01 1.56 2.73
N ILE A 38 11.76 2.03 2.80
CA ILE A 38 10.57 1.24 2.40
C ILE A 38 10.71 0.75 0.95
N LEU A 39 11.04 1.66 0.01
CA LEU A 39 11.11 1.34 -1.41
C LEU A 39 12.33 0.48 -1.76
N ARG A 40 13.48 0.72 -1.12
CA ARG A 40 14.67 -0.15 -1.21
C ARG A 40 14.35 -1.55 -0.74
N PHE A 41 13.70 -1.69 0.42
CA PHE A 41 13.31 -2.98 0.97
C PHE A 41 12.37 -3.71 0.01
N ALA A 42 11.33 -3.03 -0.49
CA ALA A 42 10.40 -3.59 -1.47
C ALA A 42 11.10 -4.05 -2.75
N LYS A 43 12.07 -3.27 -3.24
CA LYS A 43 12.83 -3.59 -4.45
C LYS A 43 13.78 -4.77 -4.20
N HIS A 44 14.50 -4.77 -3.08
CA HIS A 44 15.43 -5.83 -2.71
C HIS A 44 14.72 -7.18 -2.54
N ASN A 45 13.57 -7.18 -1.86
CA ASN A 45 12.73 -8.35 -1.66
C ASN A 45 11.84 -8.66 -2.87
N ARG A 46 12.02 -7.95 -4.00
CA ARG A 46 11.27 -8.11 -5.26
C ARG A 46 9.75 -8.18 -5.06
N GLU A 47 9.20 -7.36 -4.15
CA GLU A 47 7.76 -7.29 -3.88
C GLU A 47 6.95 -6.82 -5.11
N HIS A 48 7.61 -6.35 -6.16
CA HIS A 48 7.02 -5.93 -7.43
C HIS A 48 7.00 -7.04 -8.49
N ASP A 49 7.62 -8.18 -8.21
CA ASP A 49 7.76 -9.29 -9.15
C ASP A 49 6.66 -10.34 -8.95
N VAL A 50 6.11 -10.81 -10.06
CA VAL A 50 5.10 -11.87 -10.13
C VAL A 50 5.65 -13.20 -9.64
N SER A 51 6.98 -13.39 -9.70
CA SER A 51 7.67 -14.59 -9.21
C SER A 51 7.54 -14.79 -7.69
N ILE A 52 7.12 -13.75 -6.95
CA ILE A 52 6.92 -13.76 -5.49
C ILE A 52 5.45 -13.99 -5.11
N MET A 53 4.65 -14.54 -6.02
CA MET A 53 3.41 -15.22 -5.64
C MET A 53 3.76 -16.42 -4.72
N GLN A 54 3.87 -16.15 -3.42
CA GLN A 54 4.14 -17.17 -2.42
C GLN A 54 2.90 -18.08 -2.31
N HIS A 55 3.13 -19.37 -2.52
CA HIS A 55 2.25 -20.42 -2.05
C HIS A 55 2.30 -20.43 -0.52
N ALA A 56 1.18 -20.07 0.11
CA ALA A 56 0.81 -20.38 1.49
C ALA A 56 1.93 -20.34 2.55
N SER A 57 2.04 -19.20 3.25
CA SER A 57 2.14 -19.27 4.71
C SER A 57 0.78 -18.89 5.28
N ALA A 58 0.34 -19.62 6.30
CA ALA A 58 -0.99 -19.44 6.92
C ALA A 58 -1.26 -17.98 7.34
N ASP A 59 -0.20 -17.20 7.57
CA ASP A 59 -0.26 -15.88 8.22
C ASP A 59 -0.27 -14.67 7.27
N THR A 60 -0.11 -14.86 5.95
CA THR A 60 0.26 -13.75 5.05
C THR A 60 -0.64 -13.54 3.82
N GLY A 61 -1.74 -14.28 3.69
CA GLY A 61 -2.59 -14.20 2.50
C GLY A 61 -2.08 -15.14 1.41
N TYR A 62 -2.87 -16.15 1.05
CA TYR A 62 -2.44 -17.15 0.08
C TYR A 62 -3.41 -17.29 -1.09
N TYR A 63 -2.84 -17.59 -2.25
CA TYR A 63 -3.57 -17.81 -3.48
C TYR A 63 -4.03 -19.26 -3.59
N LYS A 64 -5.33 -19.50 -3.43
CA LYS A 64 -5.93 -20.81 -3.77
C LYS A 64 -6.41 -20.77 -5.21
N ILE A 65 -5.68 -21.42 -6.11
CA ILE A 65 -6.04 -21.53 -7.52
C ILE A 65 -7.07 -22.65 -7.67
N VAL A 66 -8.22 -22.35 -8.26
CA VAL A 66 -9.27 -23.34 -8.57
C VAL A 66 -9.42 -23.40 -10.08
N GLY A 67 -9.28 -24.60 -10.67
CA GLY A 67 -9.45 -24.85 -12.10
C GLY A 67 -8.16 -25.02 -12.95
N GLY A 68 -7.01 -25.29 -12.32
CA GLY A 68 -5.77 -25.67 -13.02
C GLY A 68 -5.40 -27.14 -12.77
N ASN A 69 -4.64 -27.77 -13.68
CA ASN A 69 -4.19 -29.16 -13.54
C ASN A 69 -3.37 -29.35 -12.25
N ASN A 70 -3.95 -30.08 -11.29
CA ASN A 70 -3.34 -30.79 -10.16
C ASN A 70 -2.01 -30.24 -9.58
N GLY A 71 -2.11 -29.21 -8.74
CA GLY A 71 -1.66 -29.25 -7.33
C GLY A 71 -0.18 -29.48 -6.98
N ARG A 72 0.79 -29.51 -7.90
CA ARG A 72 2.21 -29.69 -7.54
C ARG A 72 3.23 -28.84 -8.28
N ASP A 73 2.82 -28.03 -9.25
CA ASP A 73 3.78 -27.19 -9.96
C ASP A 73 3.85 -25.78 -9.34
N PRO A 74 5.07 -25.20 -9.21
CA PRO A 74 5.22 -23.77 -8.92
C PRO A 74 4.39 -22.98 -9.94
N VAL A 75 4.02 -21.75 -9.60
CA VAL A 75 3.12 -20.90 -10.40
C VAL A 75 3.61 -20.74 -11.87
N ASP A 76 3.34 -21.73 -12.72
CA ASP A 76 3.30 -21.68 -14.18
C ASP A 76 1.96 -21.09 -14.64
N VAL A 77 1.19 -20.53 -13.70
CA VAL A 77 -0.05 -19.79 -13.93
C VAL A 77 0.18 -18.54 -14.79
N VAL A 78 1.43 -18.14 -15.01
CA VAL A 78 1.80 -17.01 -15.88
C VAL A 78 1.83 -17.41 -17.37
N HIS A 79 1.86 -18.70 -17.71
CA HIS A 79 2.06 -19.13 -19.11
C HIS A 79 0.87 -19.82 -19.79
N ASP A 80 -0.16 -20.24 -19.06
CA ASP A 80 -1.38 -20.79 -19.67
C ASP A 80 -2.59 -19.84 -19.55
N TYR A 81 -2.64 -18.83 -20.42
CA TYR A 81 -3.77 -17.90 -20.56
C TYR A 81 -5.03 -18.55 -21.17
N ARG A 82 -4.98 -19.83 -21.60
CA ARG A 82 -6.07 -20.43 -22.38
C ARG A 82 -7.26 -20.88 -21.53
N ASN A 83 -7.07 -21.06 -20.22
CA ASN A 83 -8.09 -21.60 -19.30
C ASN A 83 -8.46 -20.62 -18.17
N HIS A 84 -8.67 -19.32 -18.45
CA HIS A 84 -9.17 -18.29 -17.50
C HIS A 84 -9.04 -18.60 -15.98
N PRO A 85 -7.83 -18.85 -15.44
CA PRO A 85 -7.72 -19.32 -14.07
C PRO A 85 -8.12 -18.20 -13.11
N THR A 86 -8.84 -18.57 -12.04
CA THR A 86 -9.21 -17.65 -10.97
C THR A 86 -8.57 -18.06 -9.66
N VAL A 87 -8.28 -17.08 -8.82
CA VAL A 87 -7.62 -17.28 -7.54
C VAL A 87 -8.44 -16.68 -6.42
N PHE A 88 -8.50 -17.38 -5.30
CA PHE A 88 -9.05 -16.88 -4.04
C PHE A 88 -7.93 -16.49 -3.10
N VAL A 89 -8.20 -15.53 -2.23
CA VAL A 89 -7.22 -15.02 -1.29
C VAL A 89 -7.83 -15.11 0.08
N GLU A 90 -7.21 -15.92 0.93
CA GLU A 90 -7.59 -16.05 2.33
C GLU A 90 -6.44 -15.50 3.19
N TYR A 91 -6.75 -14.53 4.05
CA TYR A 91 -5.83 -14.02 5.06
C TYR A 91 -6.04 -14.78 6.38
N SER A 92 -4.97 -14.98 7.16
CA SER A 92 -5.03 -15.70 8.43
C SER A 92 -6.07 -15.14 9.40
N PRO A 93 -6.75 -16.00 10.18
CA PRO A 93 -7.82 -15.62 11.10
C PRO A 93 -7.42 -14.66 12.23
N SER A 94 -6.13 -14.41 12.46
CA SER A 94 -5.64 -13.66 13.62
C SER A 94 -6.02 -12.16 13.65
N ASP A 95 -6.58 -11.63 12.56
CA ASP A 95 -7.03 -10.23 12.44
C ASP A 95 -8.54 -10.07 12.13
N VAL A 96 -9.30 -11.18 12.15
CA VAL A 96 -10.70 -11.22 11.71
C VAL A 96 -11.60 -10.57 12.76
N LEU A 97 -12.42 -9.61 12.33
CA LEU A 97 -13.49 -9.06 13.17
C LEU A 97 -14.54 -10.15 13.39
N ASP A 98 -14.98 -10.37 14.64
CA ASP A 98 -16.07 -11.29 14.98
C ASP A 98 -17.27 -11.06 14.04
N GLY A 99 -17.49 -12.00 13.12
CA GLY A 99 -18.48 -11.87 12.05
C GLY A 99 -18.42 -13.02 11.05
N ILE A 100 -19.47 -13.14 10.24
CA ILE A 100 -19.49 -14.06 9.10
C ILE A 100 -18.66 -13.42 7.99
N ASP A 101 -17.53 -14.03 7.63
CA ASP A 101 -16.73 -13.56 6.51
C ASP A 101 -17.57 -13.55 5.22
N PRO A 102 -17.49 -12.47 4.41
CA PRO A 102 -18.08 -12.49 3.09
C PRO A 102 -17.44 -13.60 2.24
N PRO A 103 -18.18 -14.20 1.29
CA PRO A 103 -17.62 -15.26 0.46
C PRO A 103 -16.37 -14.75 -0.27
N LEU A 104 -15.32 -15.58 -0.30
CA LEU A 104 -14.07 -15.26 -0.99
C LEU A 104 -14.36 -14.89 -2.45
N ARG A 105 -13.80 -13.76 -2.88
CA ARG A 105 -13.97 -13.29 -4.25
C ARG A 105 -12.93 -13.93 -5.17
N ALA A 106 -13.40 -14.59 -6.22
CA ALA A 106 -12.53 -15.07 -7.29
C ALA A 106 -11.93 -13.89 -8.07
N ILE A 107 -10.60 -13.88 -8.22
CA ILE A 107 -9.85 -12.88 -8.99
C ILE A 107 -9.25 -13.54 -10.22
N PRO A 108 -9.55 -13.07 -11.44
CA PRO A 108 -8.89 -13.55 -12.66
C PRO A 108 -7.37 -13.30 -12.60
N VAL A 109 -6.56 -14.31 -12.91
CA VAL A 109 -5.09 -14.21 -12.90
C VAL A 109 -4.58 -13.09 -13.80
N ALA A 110 -5.23 -12.85 -14.94
CA ALA A 110 -4.88 -11.76 -15.85
C ALA A 110 -4.93 -10.37 -15.16
N TYR A 111 -5.84 -10.17 -14.20
CA TYR A 111 -5.92 -8.92 -13.43
C TYR A 111 -4.82 -8.83 -12.38
N ILE A 112 -4.44 -9.96 -11.77
CA ILE A 112 -3.29 -10.05 -10.87
C ILE A 112 -2.01 -9.67 -11.65
N ALA A 113 -1.75 -10.33 -12.78
CA ALA A 113 -0.58 -10.07 -13.61
C ALA A 113 -0.51 -8.61 -14.08
N LYS A 114 -1.65 -8.04 -14.49
CA LYS A 114 -1.74 -6.63 -14.89
C LYS A 114 -1.49 -5.67 -13.73
N ALA A 115 -1.97 -5.98 -12.52
CA ALA A 115 -1.73 -5.18 -11.33
C ALA A 115 -0.25 -5.21 -10.92
N VAL A 116 0.37 -6.41 -10.93
CA VAL A 116 1.80 -6.59 -10.66
C VAL A 116 2.65 -5.85 -11.70
N ALA A 117 2.39 -6.04 -12.99
CA ALA A 117 3.13 -5.36 -14.06
C ALA A 117 3.07 -3.83 -13.97
N ARG A 118 1.99 -3.28 -13.39
CA ARG A 118 1.81 -1.85 -13.16
C ARG A 118 2.40 -1.34 -11.84
N HIS A 119 2.95 -2.22 -11.01
CA HIS A 119 3.58 -1.81 -9.75
C HIS A 119 4.65 -0.74 -10.01
N PRO A 120 4.66 0.40 -9.29
CA PRO A 120 5.58 1.50 -9.56
C PRO A 120 7.06 1.10 -9.69
N LEU A 121 7.53 0.19 -8.83
CA LEU A 121 8.92 -0.32 -8.85
C LEU A 121 9.30 -1.13 -10.10
N ASN A 122 8.35 -1.54 -10.95
CA ASN A 122 8.65 -2.14 -12.25
C ASN A 122 9.05 -1.11 -13.30
N THR A 123 8.71 0.17 -13.10
CA THR A 123 8.98 1.25 -14.06
C THR A 123 10.00 2.26 -13.52
N TYR A 124 9.94 2.55 -12.23
CA TYR A 124 10.67 3.65 -11.62
C TYR A 124 11.67 3.17 -10.57
N SER A 125 12.76 3.93 -10.40
CA SER A 125 13.68 3.76 -9.29
C SER A 125 13.02 4.17 -7.96
N ALA A 126 13.58 3.72 -6.84
CA ALA A 126 13.05 4.10 -5.53
C ALA A 126 13.17 5.62 -5.33
N GLU A 127 14.30 6.19 -5.74
CA GLU A 127 14.62 7.61 -5.75
C GLU A 127 13.57 8.41 -6.51
N LYS A 128 13.20 7.97 -7.72
CA LYS A 128 12.21 8.66 -8.55
C LYS A 128 10.82 8.63 -7.91
N ILE A 129 10.44 7.51 -7.30
CA ILE A 129 9.15 7.42 -6.59
C ILE A 129 9.13 8.36 -5.37
N VAL A 130 10.23 8.44 -4.60
CA VAL A 130 10.34 9.40 -3.48
C VAL A 130 10.20 10.83 -3.98
N GLU A 131 10.92 11.19 -5.06
CA GLU A 131 10.84 12.51 -5.68
C GLU A 131 9.41 12.82 -6.14
N ASP A 132 8.78 11.92 -6.87
CA ASP A 132 7.44 12.15 -7.40
C ASP A 132 6.40 12.28 -6.31
N ILE A 133 6.51 11.49 -5.25
CA ILE A 133 5.59 11.56 -4.10
C ILE A 133 5.79 12.86 -3.30
N LEU A 134 7.04 13.29 -3.09
CA LEU A 134 7.37 14.41 -2.20
C LEU A 134 7.53 15.77 -2.89
N CYS A 135 7.71 15.80 -4.20
CA CYS A 135 7.95 17.01 -4.99
C CYS A 135 7.03 17.11 -6.20
N GLY A 136 6.60 15.98 -6.78
CA GLY A 136 5.71 15.96 -7.95
C GLY A 136 4.36 16.61 -7.67
N ASP A 137 3.67 17.12 -8.69
CA ASP A 137 2.36 17.74 -8.56
C ASP A 137 1.24 16.72 -8.23
N THR A 138 0.01 17.20 -8.05
CA THR A 138 -1.13 16.32 -7.76
C THR A 138 -1.44 15.35 -8.91
N VAL A 139 -1.10 15.68 -10.16
CA VAL A 139 -1.30 14.80 -11.32
C VAL A 139 -0.35 13.61 -11.22
N VAL A 140 0.93 13.86 -10.94
CA VAL A 140 1.94 12.81 -10.74
C VAL A 140 1.54 11.89 -9.59
N VAL A 141 1.18 12.43 -8.42
CA VAL A 141 0.77 11.60 -7.27
C VAL A 141 -0.51 10.80 -7.56
N ASN A 142 -1.45 11.37 -8.33
CA ASN A 142 -2.65 10.65 -8.77
C ASN A 142 -2.33 9.49 -9.72
N GLU A 143 -1.27 9.59 -10.54
CA GLU A 143 -0.84 8.47 -11.38
C GLU A 143 -0.38 7.28 -10.52
N TYR A 144 0.43 7.53 -9.50
CA TYR A 144 0.85 6.49 -8.54
C TYR A 144 -0.35 5.89 -7.82
N ARG A 145 -1.30 6.72 -7.38
CA ARG A 145 -2.54 6.26 -6.76
C ARG A 145 -3.31 5.37 -7.74
N TYR A 146 -3.49 5.76 -8.99
CA TYR A 146 -4.17 4.95 -10.00
C TYR A 146 -3.49 3.59 -10.22
N ARG A 147 -2.16 3.56 -10.33
CA ARG A 147 -1.39 2.31 -10.49
C ARG A 147 -1.56 1.38 -9.30
N LEU A 148 -1.46 1.92 -8.08
CA LEU A 148 -1.60 1.17 -6.83
C LEU A 148 -3.05 0.74 -6.54
N LYS A 149 -4.06 1.42 -7.10
CA LYS A 149 -5.46 0.99 -7.01
C LYS A 149 -5.66 -0.44 -7.53
N ALA A 150 -5.02 -0.78 -8.65
CA ALA A 150 -5.10 -2.13 -9.20
C ALA A 150 -4.50 -3.18 -8.24
N ILE A 151 -3.50 -2.79 -7.46
CA ILE A 151 -2.89 -3.68 -6.45
C ILE A 151 -3.83 -3.88 -5.26
N LEU A 152 -4.52 -2.82 -4.82
CA LEU A 152 -5.57 -2.92 -3.79
C LEU A 152 -6.73 -3.82 -4.23
N GLU A 153 -7.13 -3.75 -5.50
CA GLU A 153 -8.29 -4.49 -5.99
C GLU A 153 -7.96 -5.94 -6.36
N TYR A 154 -6.79 -6.17 -6.96
CA TYR A 154 -6.49 -7.44 -7.64
C TYR A 154 -5.23 -8.15 -7.17
N ALA A 155 -4.32 -7.52 -6.42
CA ALA A 155 -3.05 -8.15 -6.01
C ALA A 155 -2.86 -8.18 -4.49
N PRO A 156 -3.73 -8.86 -3.73
CA PRO A 156 -3.68 -8.86 -2.27
C PRO A 156 -2.42 -9.42 -1.64
N HIS A 157 -1.75 -10.40 -2.25
CA HIS A 157 -0.43 -10.85 -1.79
C HIS A 157 0.55 -9.68 -1.59
N LEU A 158 0.48 -8.64 -2.43
CA LEU A 158 1.32 -7.45 -2.30
C LEU A 158 0.89 -6.52 -1.16
N GLN A 159 -0.38 -6.58 -0.75
CA GLN A 159 -0.86 -5.87 0.43
C GLN A 159 -0.34 -6.50 1.73
N ALA A 160 0.11 -7.74 1.68
CA ALA A 160 0.80 -8.39 2.79
C ALA A 160 2.32 -8.17 2.78
N LYS A 161 2.88 -7.63 1.68
CA LYS A 161 4.31 -7.34 1.58
C LYS A 161 4.64 -6.00 2.24
N SER A 162 5.73 -5.99 3.00
CA SER A 162 6.01 -4.92 3.95
C SER A 162 6.20 -3.57 3.28
N GLY A 163 6.98 -3.52 2.20
CA GLY A 163 7.24 -2.28 1.51
C GLY A 163 6.03 -1.76 0.72
N THR A 164 5.35 -2.64 -0.02
CA THR A 164 4.16 -2.31 -0.79
C THR A 164 3.00 -1.88 0.11
N LEU A 165 2.78 -2.52 1.27
CA LEU A 165 1.75 -2.08 2.23
C LEU A 165 2.04 -0.68 2.78
N CYS A 166 3.30 -0.38 3.11
CA CYS A 166 3.70 0.96 3.53
C CYS A 166 3.52 2.00 2.40
N LEU A 167 3.80 1.64 1.15
CA LEU A 167 3.54 2.50 -0.01
C LEU A 167 2.04 2.73 -0.23
N LEU A 168 1.22 1.69 -0.12
CA LEU A 168 -0.25 1.80 -0.15
C LEU A 168 -0.74 2.75 0.94
N ARG A 169 -0.20 2.64 2.16
CA ARG A 169 -0.54 3.53 3.28
C ARG A 169 -0.22 5.00 2.97
N MET A 170 0.77 5.31 2.14
CA MET A 170 1.09 6.70 1.77
C MET A 170 -0.02 7.36 0.93
N LEU A 171 -0.71 6.60 0.09
CA LEU A 171 -1.71 7.13 -0.85
C LEU A 171 -3.16 6.76 -0.48
N TYR A 172 -3.33 5.84 0.47
CA TYR A 172 -4.62 5.36 0.94
C TYR A 172 -4.68 5.33 2.45
N THR A 173 -5.87 5.58 2.98
CA THR A 173 -6.18 5.44 4.40
C THR A 173 -6.21 3.97 4.81
N THR A 174 -5.96 3.68 6.08
CA THR A 174 -6.10 2.32 6.61
C THR A 174 -7.52 1.77 6.44
N GLN A 175 -8.53 2.64 6.39
CA GLN A 175 -9.92 2.28 6.13
C GLN A 175 -10.14 1.89 4.66
N GLU A 176 -9.59 2.63 3.70
CA GLU A 176 -9.68 2.27 2.27
C GLU A 176 -8.99 0.92 2.00
N ILE A 177 -7.82 0.69 2.61
CA ILE A 177 -7.11 -0.58 2.51
C ILE A 177 -7.95 -1.71 3.14
N ALA A 178 -8.48 -1.52 4.35
CA ALA A 178 -9.35 -2.50 5.00
C ALA A 178 -10.58 -2.83 4.14
N THR A 179 -11.25 -1.82 3.59
CA THR A 179 -12.39 -2.01 2.70
C THR A 179 -12.03 -2.81 1.44
N ALA A 180 -10.86 -2.56 0.84
CA ALA A 180 -10.41 -3.33 -0.33
C ALA A 180 -10.18 -4.82 0.03
N VAL A 181 -9.59 -5.10 1.20
CA VAL A 181 -9.39 -6.46 1.71
C VAL A 181 -10.74 -7.14 2.02
N THR A 182 -11.67 -6.43 2.66
CA THR A 182 -13.03 -6.95 2.92
C THR A 182 -13.78 -7.27 1.63
N GLN A 183 -13.63 -6.45 0.59
CA GLN A 183 -14.23 -6.71 -0.74
C GLN A 183 -13.66 -7.95 -1.44
N GLN A 184 -12.53 -8.47 -0.97
CA GLN A 184 -11.94 -9.72 -1.46
C GLN A 184 -12.43 -10.95 -0.67
N GLY A 185 -13.25 -10.75 0.37
CA GLY A 185 -13.80 -11.82 1.20
C GLY A 185 -13.14 -11.99 2.57
N ASN A 186 -12.31 -11.02 3.00
CA ASN A 186 -11.58 -11.12 4.27
C ASN A 186 -11.95 -9.97 5.20
N SER A 187 -12.76 -10.26 6.23
CA SER A 187 -13.19 -9.23 7.18
C SER A 187 -12.02 -8.71 8.01
N ILE A 188 -11.58 -7.48 7.75
CA ILE A 188 -10.48 -6.84 8.49
C ILE A 188 -10.82 -5.41 8.87
N GLY A 189 -10.40 -5.00 10.07
CA GLY A 189 -10.55 -3.63 10.55
C GLY A 189 -9.36 -2.72 10.19
N ALA A 190 -9.60 -1.40 10.15
CA ALA A 190 -8.53 -0.40 9.97
C ALA A 190 -7.43 -0.48 11.06
N GLY A 191 -7.79 -0.92 12.27
CA GLY A 191 -6.84 -1.16 13.37
C GLY A 191 -5.87 -2.30 13.07
N ALA A 192 -6.35 -3.40 12.49
CA ALA A 192 -5.52 -4.52 12.06
C ALA A 192 -4.59 -4.11 10.91
N ILE A 193 -5.06 -3.33 9.93
CA ILE A 193 -4.20 -2.75 8.89
C ILE A 193 -3.09 -1.88 9.51
N SER A 194 -3.42 -1.06 10.52
CA SER A 194 -2.43 -0.26 11.25
C SER A 194 -1.37 -1.12 11.97
N ASN A 195 -1.79 -2.26 12.54
CA ASN A 195 -0.87 -3.23 13.16
C ASN A 195 0.04 -3.89 12.11
N ARG A 196 -0.51 -4.29 10.96
CA ARG A 196 0.28 -4.85 9.84
C ARG A 196 1.31 -3.86 9.29
N ILE A 197 0.96 -2.57 9.19
CA ILE A 197 1.91 -1.51 8.84
C ILE A 197 3.02 -1.42 9.90
N ARG A 198 2.69 -1.49 11.19
CA ARG A 198 3.69 -1.50 12.27
C ARG A 198 4.63 -2.70 12.13
N MET A 199 4.09 -3.90 11.92
CA MET A 199 4.90 -5.11 11.70
C MET A 199 5.78 -5.00 10.45
N SER A 200 5.26 -4.39 9.38
CA SER A 200 6.01 -4.13 8.16
C SER A 200 7.21 -3.21 8.41
N LEU A 201 7.00 -2.14 9.18
CA LEU A 201 8.09 -1.25 9.57
C LEU A 201 9.14 -1.96 10.44
N ARG A 202 8.72 -2.82 11.37
CA ARG A 202 9.65 -3.65 12.16
C ARG A 202 10.52 -4.52 11.26
N SER A 203 9.92 -5.15 10.24
CA SER A 203 10.67 -5.97 9.28
C SER A 203 11.63 -5.15 8.40
N ILE A 204 11.26 -3.91 8.05
CA ILE A 204 12.09 -3.04 7.20
C ILE A 204 13.29 -2.50 7.97
N TYR A 205 13.10 -2.19 9.25
CA TYR A 205 14.12 -1.58 10.11
C TYR A 205 14.89 -2.59 10.96
N ASP A 206 14.43 -3.84 11.04
CA ASP A 206 14.95 -4.85 11.98
C ASP A 206 14.92 -4.38 13.44
N GLU A 207 13.87 -3.65 13.80
CA GLU A 207 13.70 -3.01 15.11
C GLU A 207 12.39 -3.43 15.77
N THR A 208 12.38 -3.50 17.11
CA THR A 208 11.18 -3.85 17.89
C THR A 208 10.26 -2.64 18.13
N ASP A 209 10.84 -1.46 18.30
CA ASP A 209 10.11 -0.19 18.42
C ASP A 209 10.27 0.62 17.13
N VAL A 210 9.16 0.80 16.42
CA VAL A 210 9.07 1.59 15.18
C VAL A 210 8.03 2.71 15.32
N SER A 211 7.81 3.17 16.56
CA SER A 211 6.78 4.17 16.88
C SER A 211 7.05 5.50 16.18
N LEU A 212 8.32 5.86 16.01
CA LEU A 212 8.72 7.08 15.32
C LEU A 212 8.42 6.99 13.82
N GLU A 213 8.81 5.90 13.18
CA GLU A 213 8.63 5.60 11.76
C GLU A 213 7.13 5.53 11.43
N GLN A 214 6.35 4.84 12.27
CA GLN A 214 4.90 4.76 12.12
C GLN A 214 4.24 6.16 12.20
N LYS A 215 4.75 7.02 13.09
CA LYS A 215 4.29 8.40 13.22
C LYS A 215 4.68 9.23 12.01
N ILE A 216 5.92 9.11 11.50
CA ILE A 216 6.39 9.81 10.30
C ILE A 216 5.57 9.37 9.07
N LEU A 217 5.38 8.06 8.86
CA LEU A 217 4.57 7.51 7.77
C LEU A 217 3.14 8.05 7.81
N SER A 218 2.49 7.97 8.97
CA SER A 218 1.11 8.40 9.14
C SER A 218 0.92 9.89 8.88
N LYS A 219 1.92 10.68 9.28
CA LYS A 219 2.00 12.12 9.07
C LYS A 219 2.20 12.47 7.58
N GLY A 220 3.15 11.81 6.92
CA GLY A 220 3.39 11.97 5.48
C GLY A 220 2.16 11.61 4.65
N ALA A 221 1.52 10.49 4.97
CA ALA A 221 0.31 10.05 4.30
C ALA A 221 -0.88 11.00 4.49
N LEU A 222 -1.08 11.53 5.70
CA LEU A 222 -2.13 12.52 5.95
C LEU A 222 -1.90 13.79 5.13
N PHE A 223 -0.65 14.21 4.96
CA PHE A 223 -0.32 15.37 4.13
C PHE A 223 -0.66 15.11 2.66
N LEU A 224 -0.25 13.97 2.11
CA LEU A 224 -0.56 13.60 0.73
C LEU A 224 -2.06 13.48 0.50
N GLU A 225 -2.80 12.90 1.43
CA GLU A 225 -4.25 12.82 1.37
C GLU A 225 -4.85 14.22 1.17
N LYS A 226 -4.48 15.19 2.02
CA LYS A 226 -4.97 16.56 1.90
C LYS A 226 -4.65 17.17 0.55
N ARG A 227 -3.41 17.00 0.11
CA ARG A 227 -2.92 17.53 -1.16
C ARG A 227 -3.67 16.95 -2.37
N LEU A 228 -4.07 15.68 -2.30
CA LEU A 228 -4.90 15.06 -3.33
C LEU A 228 -6.34 15.59 -3.36
N TYR A 229 -6.81 16.23 -2.27
CA TYR A 229 -8.13 16.88 -2.19
C TYR A 229 -8.09 18.38 -2.49
N ASP A 230 -6.96 19.04 -2.24
CA ASP A 230 -6.75 20.47 -2.39
C ASP A 230 -5.42 20.71 -3.09
N ASP A 231 -5.50 21.03 -4.39
CA ASP A 231 -4.35 21.26 -5.26
C ASP A 231 -3.61 22.58 -4.97
N THR A 232 -4.17 23.45 -4.13
CA THR A 232 -3.48 24.65 -3.64
C THR A 232 -2.43 24.31 -2.57
N ILE A 233 -2.48 23.11 -1.99
CA ILE A 233 -1.48 22.62 -1.06
C ILE A 233 -0.21 22.24 -1.84
N ARG A 234 0.87 22.98 -1.59
CA ARG A 234 2.19 22.73 -2.20
C ARG A 234 2.74 21.35 -1.85
N ALA A 235 3.69 20.89 -2.65
CA ALA A 235 4.41 19.66 -2.39
C ALA A 235 5.09 19.67 -0.99
N PRO A 236 5.26 18.49 -0.36
CA PRO A 236 5.97 18.38 0.92
C PRO A 236 7.36 19.03 0.90
N LEU A 237 8.03 18.95 -0.25
CA LEU A 237 9.40 19.43 -0.45
C LEU A 237 9.53 20.13 -1.80
N GLU A 238 10.36 21.16 -1.83
CA GLU A 238 10.96 21.66 -3.07
C GLU A 238 12.08 20.70 -3.52
N LEU A 239 12.32 20.59 -4.83
CA LEU A 239 13.30 19.65 -5.38
C LEU A 239 14.71 19.86 -4.80
N ALA A 240 15.13 21.12 -4.61
CA ALA A 240 16.42 21.43 -4.00
C ALA A 240 16.52 20.91 -2.55
N SER A 241 15.45 21.02 -1.77
CA SER A 241 15.39 20.52 -0.40
C SER A 241 15.40 18.99 -0.35
N LEU A 242 14.77 18.33 -1.32
CA LEU A 242 14.88 16.87 -1.48
C LEU A 242 16.33 16.45 -1.75
N GLN A 243 17.03 17.13 -2.66
CA GLN A 243 18.42 16.81 -2.98
C GLN A 243 19.35 16.97 -1.76
N ILE A 244 19.12 17.98 -0.92
CA ILE A 244 19.85 18.16 0.34
C ILE A 244 19.56 17.01 1.30
N ALA A 245 18.27 16.64 1.45
CA ALA A 245 17.89 15.53 2.30
C ALA A 245 18.50 14.21 1.82
N MET A 246 18.38 13.88 0.53
CA MET A 246 18.96 12.66 -0.04
C MET A 246 20.47 12.58 0.21
N GLN A 247 21.21 13.69 0.07
CA GLN A 247 22.62 13.75 0.42
C GLN A 247 22.88 13.51 1.91
N ALA A 248 22.10 14.14 2.79
CA ALA A 248 22.25 13.97 4.24
C ALA A 248 22.03 12.52 4.71
N TYR A 249 21.20 11.75 3.99
CA TYR A 249 20.92 10.34 4.29
C TYR A 249 21.70 9.34 3.42
N ASN A 250 22.70 9.80 2.66
CA ASN A 250 23.50 8.95 1.75
C ASN A 250 22.64 8.17 0.74
N ILE A 251 21.56 8.79 0.27
CA ILE A 251 20.68 8.25 -0.75
C ILE A 251 21.27 8.60 -2.13
N PRO A 252 21.53 7.62 -3.02
CA PRO A 252 22.03 7.88 -4.37
C PRO A 252 21.05 8.73 -5.17
N ARG A 253 21.58 9.47 -6.15
CA ARG A 253 20.79 10.28 -7.08
C ARG A 253 20.19 9.44 -8.19
#